data_AF-A0A0D2GPQ2-F1
#
_entry.id   AF-A0A0D2GPQ2-F1
#
_cell.length_a   1.000
_cell.length_b   1.000
_cell.length_c   1.000
_cell.angle_alpha   90.00
_cell.angle_beta   90.00
_cell.angle_gamma   90.00
#
_symmetry.space_group_name_H-M   'P 1'
#
loop_
_entity.id
_entity.type
_entity.pdbx_description
1 polymer ?
#
loop_
_entity_poly.entity_id
_entity_poly.type
_entity_poly.pdbx_seq_one_letter_code
_entity_poly.pdbx_strand_id
1 'polypeptide(L)'
;MKMALIMDCNGKEILNMKKAGFDGVWHELFGMWLNKEEPVHSNPIINDFIMELEICANGLGLDVADYLKTKDDTLLFADIFEEGIRRYRNERGGVLPDFFEVPLSNFVKEIRDYAYSLPE
;
A
#
# COMPACT_ATOMS: atom_id res chain seq x y z
N MET A 1 -9.48 -2.61 22.26
CA MET A 1 -9.79 -3.18 20.92
C MET A 1 -8.52 -3.08 20.09
N LYS A 2 -8.07 -4.16 19.45
CA LYS A 2 -6.99 -4.06 18.44
C LYS A 2 -7.60 -3.36 17.24
N MET A 3 -7.22 -2.11 16.99
CA MET A 3 -7.71 -1.36 15.83
C MET A 3 -7.20 -2.07 14.57
N ALA A 4 -8.13 -2.59 13.77
CA ALA A 4 -7.80 -3.06 12.44
C ALA A 4 -7.44 -1.85 11.59
N LEU A 5 -6.46 -2.02 10.72
CA LEU A 5 -6.19 -1.08 9.66
C LEU A 5 -7.27 -1.26 8.60
N ILE A 6 -7.90 -0.16 8.19
CA ILE A 6 -8.95 -0.14 7.17
C ILE A 6 -8.51 0.83 6.08
N MET A 7 -8.52 0.37 4.83
CA MET A 7 -8.42 1.25 3.66
C MET A 7 -9.62 1.05 2.76
N ASP A 8 -10.10 2.18 2.25
CA ASP A 8 -11.20 2.26 1.31
C ASP A 8 -10.69 2.73 -0.06
N CYS A 9 -11.50 2.52 -1.09
CA CYS A 9 -11.37 3.16 -2.39
C CYS A 9 -12.76 3.55 -2.87
N ASN A 10 -13.03 4.86 -2.98
CA ASN A 10 -14.37 5.40 -3.25
C ASN A 10 -15.44 4.85 -2.29
N GLY A 11 -15.11 4.78 -0.99
CA GLY A 11 -15.98 4.26 0.06
C GLY A 11 -16.22 2.74 0.04
N LYS A 12 -15.52 1.98 -0.82
CA LYS A 12 -15.48 0.50 -0.76
C LYS A 12 -14.26 0.07 0.05
N GLU A 13 -14.46 -0.72 1.10
CA GLU A 13 -13.36 -1.36 1.84
C GLU A 13 -12.55 -2.27 0.90
N ILE A 14 -11.25 -2.00 0.75
CA ILE A 14 -10.32 -2.77 -0.09
C ILE A 14 -9.19 -3.42 0.73
N LEU A 15 -9.03 -3.04 1.99
CA LEU A 15 -8.13 -3.71 2.93
C LEU A 15 -8.67 -3.63 4.35
N ASN A 16 -8.70 -4.78 5.02
CA ASN A 16 -9.01 -4.88 6.44
C ASN A 16 -8.09 -5.92 7.08
N MET A 17 -7.10 -5.47 7.84
CA MET A 17 -6.11 -6.37 8.44
C MET A 17 -5.56 -5.86 9.76
N LYS A 18 -4.85 -6.74 10.49
CA LYS A 18 -4.13 -6.32 11.69
C LYS A 18 -2.93 -5.45 11.30
N LYS A 19 -2.78 -4.30 11.98
CA LYS A 19 -1.66 -3.36 11.84
C LYS A 19 -0.29 -4.03 11.64
N ALA A 20 0.08 -4.97 12.50
CA ALA A 20 1.40 -5.59 12.49
C ALA A 20 1.81 -6.26 11.16
N GLY A 21 0.84 -6.73 10.37
CA GLY A 21 1.12 -7.29 9.03
C GLY A 21 1.34 -6.19 7.99
N PHE A 22 0.61 -5.09 8.10
CA PHE A 22 0.75 -3.93 7.22
C PHE A 22 2.03 -3.13 7.51
N ASP A 23 2.36 -2.91 8.78
CA ASP A 23 3.56 -2.18 9.23
C ASP A 23 4.83 -2.72 8.57
N GLY A 24 4.93 -4.04 8.42
CA GLY A 24 6.04 -4.70 7.77
C GLY A 24 6.25 -4.25 6.33
N VAL A 25 5.17 -4.22 5.55
CA VAL A 25 5.20 -3.76 4.15
C VAL A 25 5.46 -2.26 4.08
N TRP A 26 4.79 -1.47 4.91
CA TRP A 26 4.99 -0.02 4.97
C TRP A 26 6.45 0.35 5.26
N HIS A 27 7.12 -0.37 6.18
CA HIS A 27 8.54 -0.16 6.46
C HIS A 27 9.43 -0.36 5.22
N GLU A 28 9.12 -1.32 4.36
CA GLU A 28 9.86 -1.52 3.10
C GLU A 28 9.65 -0.35 2.14
N LEU A 29 8.42 0.14 2.02
CA LEU A 29 8.09 1.31 1.17
C LEU A 29 8.77 2.58 1.66
N PHE A 30 8.72 2.81 2.98
CA PHE A 30 9.42 3.93 3.61
C PHE A 30 10.94 3.80 3.47
N GLY A 31 11.47 2.57 3.48
CA GLY A 31 12.87 2.28 3.18
C GLY A 31 13.26 2.73 1.76
N MET A 32 12.45 2.41 0.75
CA MET A 32 12.67 2.86 -0.63
C MET A 32 12.72 4.38 -0.73
N TRP A 33 11.78 5.06 -0.04
CA TRP A 33 11.74 6.52 0.02
C TRP A 33 13.01 7.11 0.68
N LEU A 34 13.39 6.59 1.86
CA LEU A 34 14.55 7.05 2.62
C LEU A 34 15.85 6.87 1.83
N ASN A 35 15.96 5.76 1.11
CA ASN A 35 17.12 5.42 0.29
C ASN A 35 17.12 6.11 -1.08
N LYS A 36 16.13 6.96 -1.37
CA LYS A 36 15.97 7.68 -2.64
C LYS A 36 15.90 6.75 -3.85
N GLU A 37 15.21 5.63 -3.70
CA GLU A 37 15.03 4.67 -4.79
C GLU A 37 14.01 5.19 -5.81
N GLU A 38 14.27 4.96 -7.09
CA GLU A 38 13.36 5.33 -8.15
C GLU A 38 12.38 4.18 -8.46
N PRO A 39 11.10 4.48 -8.75
CA PRO A 39 10.51 5.81 -8.97
C PRO A 39 9.92 6.47 -7.70
N VAL A 40 10.07 5.85 -6.52
CA VAL A 40 9.50 6.34 -5.25
C VAL A 40 9.96 7.76 -4.93
N HIS A 41 11.24 8.06 -5.16
CA HIS A 41 11.83 9.34 -4.80
C HIS A 41 11.39 10.50 -5.72
N SER A 42 11.36 10.25 -7.03
CA SER A 42 11.03 11.30 -8.02
C SER A 42 9.54 11.51 -8.25
N ASN A 43 8.67 10.57 -7.89
CA ASN A 43 7.21 10.74 -8.01
C ASN A 43 6.63 11.36 -6.72
N PRO A 44 6.20 12.64 -6.72
CA PRO A 44 5.71 13.33 -5.52
C PRO A 44 4.42 12.72 -4.98
N ILE A 45 3.53 12.22 -5.85
CA ILE A 45 2.25 11.62 -5.43
C ILE A 45 2.51 10.32 -4.67
N ILE A 46 3.40 9.47 -5.20
CA ILE A 46 3.79 8.22 -4.53
C ILE A 46 4.45 8.50 -3.19
N ASN A 47 5.37 9.46 -3.16
CA ASN A 47 6.09 9.89 -1.97
C ASN A 47 5.13 10.35 -0.88
N ASP A 48 4.24 11.30 -1.20
CA ASP A 48 3.24 11.81 -0.27
C ASP A 48 2.31 10.68 0.19
N PHE A 49 1.89 9.81 -0.73
CA PHE A 49 0.99 8.73 -0.39
C PHE A 49 1.60 7.71 0.57
N ILE A 50 2.89 7.35 0.42
CA ILE A 50 3.60 6.47 1.37
C ILE A 50 3.62 7.05 2.79
N MET A 51 3.72 8.37 2.93
CA MET A 51 3.64 9.04 4.24
C MET A 51 2.23 8.95 4.83
N GLU A 52 1.20 9.07 4.01
CA GLU A 52 -0.21 8.96 4.44
C GLU A 52 -0.57 7.52 4.85
N LEU A 53 0.10 6.50 4.31
CA LEU A 53 -0.04 5.12 4.78
C LEU A 53 0.37 4.95 6.25
N GLU A 54 1.23 5.82 6.80
CA GLU A 54 1.57 5.82 8.23
C GLU A 54 0.35 6.20 9.09
N ILE A 55 -0.48 7.13 8.61
CA ILE A 55 -1.73 7.52 9.27
C ILE A 55 -2.69 6.32 9.32
N CYS A 56 -2.77 5.57 8.23
CA CYS A 56 -3.52 4.32 8.15
C CYS A 56 -3.01 3.26 9.14
N ALA A 57 -1.68 3.11 9.24
CA ALA A 57 -1.03 2.27 10.24
C ALA A 57 -1.40 2.68 11.68
N ASN A 58 -1.79 3.93 11.95
CA ASN A 58 -2.20 4.40 13.27
C ASN A 58 -3.71 4.26 13.55
N GLY A 59 -4.46 3.60 12.66
CA GLY A 59 -5.87 3.26 12.86
C GLY A 59 -6.84 4.38 12.44
N LEU A 60 -6.35 5.39 11.74
CA LEU A 60 -7.16 6.37 11.04
C LEU A 60 -7.41 5.81 9.63
N GLY A 61 -8.67 5.58 9.26
CA GLY A 61 -9.00 5.06 7.92
C GLY A 61 -8.48 5.98 6.81
N LEU A 62 -8.19 5.41 5.65
CA LEU A 62 -7.68 6.13 4.48
C LEU A 62 -8.47 5.69 3.23
N ASP A 63 -8.91 6.64 2.39
CA ASP A 63 -9.46 6.35 1.07
C ASP A 63 -8.39 6.62 0.00
N VAL A 64 -8.02 5.59 -0.75
CA VAL A 64 -6.99 5.68 -1.80
C VAL A 64 -7.37 6.68 -2.89
N ALA A 65 -8.67 6.81 -3.19
CA ALA A 65 -9.16 7.70 -4.25
C ALA A 65 -8.96 9.20 -3.91
N ASP A 66 -8.74 9.54 -2.64
CA ASP A 66 -8.42 10.90 -2.22
C ASP A 66 -7.03 11.35 -2.70
N TYR A 67 -6.13 10.38 -2.94
CA TYR A 67 -4.71 10.61 -3.27
C TYR A 67 -4.36 10.18 -4.70
N LEU A 68 -4.68 8.95 -5.08
CA LEU A 68 -4.31 8.38 -6.40
C LEU A 68 -5.43 8.65 -7.41
N LYS A 69 -5.23 9.67 -8.26
CA LYS A 69 -6.28 10.20 -9.17
C LYS A 69 -6.02 9.94 -10.65
N THR A 70 -4.82 9.47 -11.00
CA THR A 70 -4.45 9.14 -12.37
C THR A 70 -4.21 7.64 -12.49
N LYS A 71 -4.48 7.08 -13.66
CA LYS A 71 -4.22 5.67 -13.94
C LYS A 71 -2.75 5.32 -13.76
N ASP A 72 -1.85 6.15 -14.27
CA ASP A 72 -0.40 5.91 -14.24
C ASP A 72 0.16 5.92 -12.81
N ASP A 73 -0.22 6.91 -11.98
CA ASP A 73 0.24 6.95 -10.58
C ASP A 73 -0.34 5.78 -9.77
N THR A 74 -1.58 5.39 -10.06
CA THR A 74 -2.23 4.26 -9.38
C THR A 74 -1.58 2.92 -9.73
N LEU A 75 -1.26 2.70 -11.01
CA LEU A 75 -0.52 1.51 -11.44
C LEU A 75 0.89 1.49 -10.87
N LEU A 76 1.58 2.64 -10.90
CA LEU A 76 2.90 2.78 -10.32
C LEU A 76 2.91 2.45 -8.81
N PHE A 77 1.92 2.95 -8.08
CA PHE A 77 1.76 2.62 -6.67
C PHE A 77 1.54 1.11 -6.46
N ALA A 78 0.68 0.48 -7.27
CA ALA A 78 0.43 -0.96 -7.17
C ALA A 78 1.73 -1.77 -7.31
N ASP A 79 2.58 -1.41 -8.27
CA ASP A 79 3.86 -2.08 -8.52
C ASP A 79 4.87 -1.83 -7.38
N ILE A 80 4.93 -0.61 -6.86
CA ILE A 80 5.75 -0.26 -5.68
C ILE A 80 5.29 -1.03 -4.44
N PHE A 81 3.98 -1.14 -4.23
CA PHE A 81 3.42 -1.87 -3.10
C PHE A 81 3.71 -3.37 -3.20
N GLU A 82 3.57 -3.96 -4.38
CA GLU A 82 3.91 -5.36 -4.64
C GLU A 82 5.41 -5.63 -4.42
N GLU A 83 6.27 -4.69 -4.81
CA GLU A 83 7.70 -4.73 -4.50
C GLU A 83 7.95 -4.65 -2.98
N GLY A 84 7.21 -3.83 -2.24
CA GLY A 84 7.26 -3.80 -0.77
C GLY A 84 6.89 -5.15 -0.14
N ILE A 85 5.84 -5.81 -0.63
CA ILE A 85 5.47 -7.17 -0.20
C ILE A 85 6.62 -8.14 -0.49
N ARG A 86 7.21 -8.08 -1.69
CA ARG A 86 8.32 -8.96 -2.10
C ARG A 86 9.55 -8.77 -1.20
N ARG A 87 9.94 -7.54 -0.88
CA ARG A 87 11.07 -7.26 0.03
C ARG A 87 10.80 -7.78 1.42
N TYR A 88 9.62 -7.53 1.97
CA TYR A 88 9.25 -8.01 3.29
C TYR A 88 9.39 -9.54 3.40
N ARG A 89 8.98 -10.30 2.38
CA ARG A 89 9.17 -11.77 2.32
C ARG A 89 10.64 -12.17 2.37
N ASN A 90 11.49 -11.47 1.61
CA ASN A 90 12.89 -11.85 1.41
C ASN A 90 13.78 -11.41 2.58
N GLU A 91 13.57 -10.20 3.11
CA GLU A 91 14.46 -9.60 4.11
C GLU A 91 14.16 -10.08 5.53
N ARG A 92 12.89 -10.42 5.84
CA ARG A 92 12.52 -10.91 7.18
C ARG A 92 12.61 -12.42 7.32
N GLY A 93 13.05 -13.14 6.28
CA GLY A 93 13.21 -14.60 6.28
C GLY A 93 11.95 -15.37 6.65
N GLY A 94 10.78 -14.72 6.58
CA GLY A 94 9.53 -15.22 7.12
C GLY A 94 8.54 -15.52 6.00
N VAL A 95 8.00 -16.75 6.01
CA VAL A 95 6.75 -17.03 5.31
C VAL A 95 5.71 -16.06 5.87
N LEU A 96 5.21 -15.14 5.05
CA LEU A 96 4.04 -14.33 5.37
C LEU A 96 2.90 -15.32 5.64
N PRO A 97 2.33 -15.36 6.86
CA PRO A 97 1.16 -16.18 7.10
C PRO A 97 0.05 -15.87 6.10
N ASP A 98 -0.69 -16.88 5.62
CA ASP A 98 -1.76 -16.71 4.62
C ASP A 98 -2.77 -15.63 5.00
N PHE A 99 -3.05 -15.48 6.31
CA PHE A 99 -3.97 -14.48 6.84
C PHE A 99 -3.47 -13.03 6.69
N PHE A 100 -2.22 -12.82 6.27
CA PHE A 100 -1.65 -11.54 5.86
C PHE A 100 -1.39 -11.48 4.35
N GLU A 101 -0.90 -12.57 3.75
CA GLU A 101 -0.59 -12.61 2.30
C GLU A 101 -1.83 -12.39 1.45
N VAL A 102 -2.94 -13.10 1.73
CA VAL A 102 -4.16 -13.01 0.93
C VAL A 102 -4.77 -11.59 0.94
N PRO A 103 -4.94 -10.93 2.10
CA PRO A 103 -5.40 -9.53 2.12
C PRO A 103 -4.50 -8.57 1.34
N LEU A 104 -3.17 -8.69 1.46
CA LEU A 104 -2.22 -7.80 0.78
C LEU A 104 -2.24 -7.99 -0.75
N SER A 105 -2.30 -9.24 -1.23
CA SER A 105 -2.43 -9.52 -2.66
C SER A 105 -3.78 -9.05 -3.22
N ASN A 106 -4.87 -9.23 -2.46
CA ASN A 106 -6.18 -8.72 -2.86
C ASN A 106 -6.20 -7.20 -2.91
N PHE A 107 -5.53 -6.52 -1.96
CA PHE A 107 -5.38 -5.08 -1.98
C PHE A 107 -4.68 -4.60 -3.27
N VAL A 108 -3.53 -5.18 -3.64
CA VAL A 108 -2.85 -4.82 -4.90
C VAL A 108 -3.75 -5.01 -6.11
N LYS A 109 -4.55 -6.10 -6.13
CA LYS A 109 -5.52 -6.33 -7.20
C LYS A 109 -6.59 -5.22 -7.23
N GLU A 110 -7.17 -4.89 -6.09
CA GLU A 110 -8.19 -3.83 -5.99
C GLU A 110 -7.66 -2.46 -6.42
N ILE A 111 -6.39 -2.14 -6.11
CA ILE A 111 -5.72 -0.92 -6.59
C ILE A 111 -5.58 -0.94 -8.12
N ARG A 112 -5.19 -2.08 -8.71
CA ARG A 112 -5.09 -2.22 -10.18
C ARG A 112 -6.46 -2.11 -10.83
N ASP A 113 -7.48 -2.77 -10.28
CA ASP A 113 -8.87 -2.68 -10.76
C ASP A 113 -9.36 -1.22 -10.71
N TYR A 114 -9.04 -0.49 -9.63
CA TYR A 114 -9.30 0.94 -9.53
C TYR A 114 -8.55 1.75 -10.60
N ALA A 115 -7.26 1.50 -10.83
CA ALA A 115 -6.49 2.18 -11.86
C ALA A 115 -7.14 2.05 -13.25
N TYR A 116 -7.66 0.87 -13.59
CA TYR A 116 -8.37 0.63 -14.86
C TYR A 116 -9.76 1.25 -14.91
N SER A 117 -10.32 1.71 -13.78
CA SER A 117 -11.56 2.47 -13.74
C SER A 117 -11.36 3.98 -13.95
N LEU A 118 -10.13 4.47 -13.81
CA LEU A 118 -9.78 5.88 -14.01
C LEU A 118 -9.70 6.26 -15.50
N PRO A 119 -9.96 7.53 -15.85
CA PRO A 119 -9.68 8.05 -17.18
C PRO A 119 -8.20 7.91 -17.56
N GLU A 120 -7.91 7.86 -18.86
CA GLU A 120 -6.53 7.98 -19.38
C GLU A 120 -5.97 9.38 -19.18
#